data_AF-A0A263DUD3-F1
#
_entry.id   AF-A0A263DUD3-F1
#
_cell.length_a   1.000
_cell.length_b   1.000
_cell.length_c   1.000
_cell.angle_alpha   90.00
_cell.angle_beta   90.00
_cell.angle_gamma   90.00
#
_symmetry.space_group_name_H-M   'P 1'
#
loop_
_entity.id
_entity.type
_entity.pdbx_description
1 polymer ?
#
loop_
_entity_poly.entity_id
_entity_poly.type
_entity_poly.pdbx_seq_one_letter_code
_entity_poly.pdbx_strand_id
1 'polypeptide(L)'
;MGRRADRRDHRAVDQHGLVGVYRLQWRLYRRHPWLAELLSVTRPPLVPEAMAHSEWTLQALDELGLPPPERTRAALALPALVRGLALGAAGELRAERETRMRTAQWWSVVDAEVSSLLGSGRLPRLAEVEQAAVVDDVDGVFDHALTTYLDGLSQTHPSGV
;
A
#
# COMPACT_ATOMS: atom_id res chain seq x y z
N MET A 1 -9.24 -48.25 12.42
CA MET A 1 -7.78 -48.18 12.67
C MET A 1 -7.14 -47.50 11.46
N GLY A 2 -7.14 -46.16 11.39
CA GLY A 2 -5.99 -45.28 11.71
C GLY A 2 -4.89 -45.42 10.65
N ARG A 3 -4.46 -44.43 9.85
CA ARG A 3 -4.26 -42.97 10.00
C ARG A 3 -4.27 -42.37 8.58
N ARG A 4 -4.96 -41.26 8.28
CA ARG A 4 -4.44 -39.87 8.34
C ARG A 4 -3.05 -39.69 7.71
N ALA A 5 -3.06 -39.50 6.39
CA ALA A 5 -2.14 -38.71 5.57
C ALA A 5 -3.00 -38.38 4.31
N ASP A 6 -3.14 -37.17 3.80
CA ASP A 6 -2.33 -35.97 3.84
C ASP A 6 -3.29 -34.80 3.55
N ARG A 7 -3.54 -33.93 4.53
CA ARG A 7 -4.35 -32.70 4.38
C ARG A 7 -3.45 -31.48 4.65
N ARG A 8 -2.26 -31.46 4.07
CA ARG A 8 -1.32 -30.33 4.17
C ARG A 8 -1.12 -29.61 2.82
N ASP A 9 -2.20 -29.46 2.06
CA ASP A 9 -2.15 -28.75 0.76
C ASP A 9 -3.24 -27.67 0.61
N HIS A 10 -3.75 -27.13 1.73
CA HIS A 10 -4.65 -25.96 1.76
C HIS A 10 -3.92 -24.66 2.15
N ARG A 11 -2.58 -24.62 2.09
CA ARG A 11 -1.73 -23.52 2.59
C ARG A 11 -1.23 -22.56 1.51
N ALA A 12 -2.13 -22.12 0.64
CA ALA A 12 -1.97 -20.90 -0.16
C ALA A 12 -3.31 -20.16 -0.13
N VAL A 13 -3.59 -19.57 1.03
CA VAL A 13 -4.64 -18.58 1.26
C VAL A 13 -4.54 -17.50 0.17
N ASP A 14 -5.66 -16.99 -0.32
CA ASP A 14 -5.81 -16.36 -1.64
C ASP A 14 -4.87 -15.23 -2.03
N GLN A 15 -4.00 -14.67 -1.17
CA GLN A 15 -3.10 -13.49 -1.35
C GLN A 15 -2.90 -13.00 -2.80
N HIS A 16 -2.66 -13.88 -3.77
CA HIS A 16 -2.78 -13.65 -5.21
C HIS A 16 -3.99 -12.81 -5.68
N GLY A 17 -5.19 -13.00 -5.13
CA GLY A 17 -6.42 -12.26 -5.48
C GLY A 17 -6.34 -10.81 -5.03
N LEU A 18 -6.10 -10.57 -3.73
CA LEU A 18 -5.89 -9.23 -3.18
C LEU A 18 -4.67 -8.53 -3.81
N VAL A 19 -3.56 -9.24 -3.99
CA VAL A 19 -2.38 -8.71 -4.67
C VAL A 19 -2.72 -8.30 -6.10
N GLY A 20 -3.49 -9.10 -6.82
CA GLY A 20 -3.96 -8.79 -8.17
C GLY A 20 -4.80 -7.51 -8.23
N VAL A 21 -5.81 -7.40 -7.34
CA VAL A 21 -6.70 -6.23 -7.24
C VAL A 21 -5.90 -4.96 -6.95
N TYR A 22 -5.05 -4.98 -5.94
CA TYR A 22 -4.33 -3.77 -5.52
C TYR A 22 -3.15 -3.42 -6.44
N ARG A 23 -2.52 -4.39 -7.12
CA ARG A 23 -1.58 -4.09 -8.20
C ARG A 23 -2.27 -3.46 -9.40
N LEU A 24 -3.50 -3.86 -9.72
CA LEU A 24 -4.28 -3.21 -10.76
C LEU A 24 -4.62 -1.76 -10.36
N GLN A 25 -5.10 -1.55 -9.13
CA GLN A 25 -5.38 -0.21 -8.61
C GLN A 25 -4.12 0.68 -8.65
N TRP A 26 -2.98 0.15 -8.20
CA TRP A 26 -1.70 0.85 -8.24
C TRP A 26 -1.30 1.26 -9.66
N ARG A 27 -1.34 0.32 -10.62
CA ARG A 27 -1.05 0.63 -12.03
C ARG A 27 -1.96 1.72 -12.59
N LEU A 28 -3.24 1.72 -12.23
CA LEU A 28 -4.17 2.77 -12.65
C LEU A 28 -3.76 4.14 -12.10
N TYR A 29 -3.40 4.22 -10.82
CA TYR A 29 -2.90 5.46 -10.22
C TYR A 29 -1.58 5.91 -10.84
N ARG A 30 -0.62 5.00 -11.07
CA ARG A 30 0.65 5.34 -11.73
C ARG A 30 0.44 5.89 -13.13
N ARG A 31 -0.51 5.34 -13.89
CA ARG A 31 -0.83 5.79 -15.25
C ARG A 31 -1.68 7.07 -15.26
N HIS A 32 -2.53 7.27 -14.25
CA HIS A 32 -3.45 8.40 -14.13
C HIS A 32 -3.37 9.02 -12.72
N PRO A 33 -2.32 9.81 -12.40
CA PRO A 33 -2.06 10.30 -11.04
C PRO A 33 -3.20 11.11 -10.42
N TRP A 34 -3.97 11.82 -11.25
CA TRP A 34 -5.14 12.60 -10.83
C TRP A 34 -6.28 11.75 -10.24
N LEU A 35 -6.30 10.44 -10.52
CA LEU A 35 -7.39 9.56 -10.11
C LEU A 35 -7.40 9.35 -8.59
N ALA A 36 -6.22 9.34 -7.94
CA ALA A 36 -6.12 9.21 -6.48
C ALA A 36 -6.75 10.41 -5.76
N GLU A 37 -6.69 11.61 -6.36
CA GLU A 37 -7.27 12.83 -5.82
C GLU A 37 -8.80 12.85 -5.97
N LEU A 38 -9.30 12.32 -7.09
CA LEU A 38 -10.74 12.30 -7.40
C LEU A 38 -11.52 11.25 -6.60
N LEU A 39 -10.96 10.06 -6.42
CA LEU A 39 -11.66 8.96 -5.76
C LEU A 39 -11.65 9.12 -4.25
N SER A 40 -12.79 8.90 -3.60
CA SER A 40 -12.90 8.81 -2.15
C SER A 40 -13.17 7.37 -1.73
N VAL A 41 -12.42 6.87 -0.75
CA VAL A 41 -12.64 5.52 -0.20
C VAL A 41 -13.92 5.47 0.63
N THR A 42 -14.25 6.54 1.36
CA THR A 42 -15.44 6.60 2.22
C THR A 42 -16.69 7.05 1.48
N ARG A 43 -16.53 7.61 0.28
CA ARG A 43 -17.62 8.03 -0.62
C ARG A 43 -17.28 7.60 -2.06
N PRO A 44 -17.25 6.29 -2.34
CA PRO A 44 -16.87 5.80 -3.65
C PRO A 44 -17.89 6.25 -4.70
N PRO A 45 -17.46 6.48 -5.95
CA PRO A 45 -18.40 6.72 -7.04
C PRO A 45 -19.28 5.47 -7.21
N LEU A 46 -20.60 5.68 -7.23
CA LEU A 46 -21.60 4.63 -7.39
C LEU A 46 -21.77 4.26 -8.87
N VAL A 47 -20.66 3.89 -9.52
CA VAL A 47 -20.64 3.42 -10.91
C VAL A 47 -20.20 1.95 -10.97
N PRO A 48 -20.78 1.12 -11.85
CA PRO A 48 -20.60 -0.33 -11.83
C PRO A 48 -19.15 -0.78 -11.83
N GLU A 49 -18.30 -0.14 -12.63
CA GLU A 49 -16.89 -0.50 -12.79
C GLU A 49 -16.08 -0.22 -11.52
N ALA A 50 -16.37 0.89 -10.83
CA ALA A 50 -15.73 1.21 -9.55
C ALA A 50 -16.25 0.31 -8.43
N MET A 51 -17.54 -0.02 -8.45
CA MET A 51 -18.14 -0.94 -7.48
C MET A 51 -17.61 -2.38 -7.63
N ALA A 52 -17.28 -2.81 -8.85
CA ALA A 52 -16.66 -4.11 -9.10
C ALA A 52 -15.32 -4.28 -8.35
N HIS A 53 -14.52 -3.21 -8.22
CA HIS A 53 -13.29 -3.26 -7.42
C HIS A 53 -13.58 -3.56 -5.93
N SER A 54 -14.62 -2.92 -5.37
CA SER A 54 -15.05 -3.19 -3.99
C SER A 54 -15.56 -4.62 -3.83
N GLU A 55 -16.30 -5.13 -4.81
CA GLU A 55 -16.78 -6.52 -4.83
C GLU A 55 -15.62 -7.53 -4.87
N TRP A 56 -14.67 -7.35 -5.78
CA TRP A 56 -13.48 -8.22 -5.86
C TRP A 56 -12.66 -8.19 -4.57
N THR A 57 -12.54 -7.02 -3.94
CA THR A 57 -11.88 -6.88 -2.64
C THR A 57 -12.61 -7.70 -1.57
N LEU A 58 -13.93 -7.57 -1.47
CA LEU A 58 -14.73 -8.28 -0.47
C LEU A 58 -14.72 -9.78 -0.70
N GLN A 59 -14.78 -10.22 -1.96
CA GLN A 59 -14.70 -11.62 -2.35
C GLN A 59 -13.36 -12.23 -1.91
N ALA A 60 -12.24 -11.59 -2.25
CA ALA A 60 -10.91 -12.09 -1.87
C ALA A 60 -10.70 -12.07 -0.34
N LEU A 61 -11.24 -11.07 0.37
CA LEU A 61 -11.21 -11.06 1.83
C LEU A 61 -12.09 -12.13 2.49
N ASP A 62 -13.15 -12.60 1.82
CA ASP A 62 -14.02 -13.66 2.35
C ASP A 62 -13.26 -14.99 2.46
N GLU A 63 -12.36 -15.25 1.51
CA GLU A 63 -11.52 -16.44 1.47
C GLU A 63 -10.50 -16.51 2.62
N LEU A 64 -10.25 -15.38 3.30
CA LEU A 64 -9.37 -15.29 4.47
C LEU A 64 -10.04 -15.74 5.78
N GLY A 65 -11.37 -15.97 5.79
CA GLY A 65 -12.11 -16.39 6.98
C GLY A 65 -12.14 -15.34 8.10
N LEU A 66 -11.98 -14.06 7.76
CA LEU A 66 -11.97 -12.96 8.74
C LEU A 66 -13.35 -12.78 9.39
N PRO A 67 -13.42 -12.45 10.69
CA PRO A 67 -14.67 -12.02 11.32
C PRO A 67 -15.28 -10.82 10.57
N PRO A 68 -16.62 -10.70 10.47
CA PRO A 68 -17.25 -9.64 9.69
C PRO A 68 -16.77 -8.20 10.00
N PRO A 69 -16.58 -7.79 11.27
CA PRO A 69 -16.06 -6.46 11.58
C PRO A 69 -14.64 -6.22 11.06
N GLU A 70 -13.80 -7.25 11.07
CA GLU A 70 -12.42 -7.17 10.62
C GLU A 70 -12.33 -7.14 9.11
N ARG A 71 -13.12 -7.97 8.44
CA ARG A 71 -13.28 -7.95 6.98
C ARG A 71 -13.70 -6.56 6.48
N THR A 72 -14.68 -5.92 7.13
CA THR A 72 -15.10 -4.56 6.76
C THR A 72 -14.00 -3.53 6.99
N ARG A 73 -13.24 -3.62 8.10
CA ARG A 73 -12.10 -2.72 8.34
C ARG A 73 -11.01 -2.91 7.28
N ALA A 74 -10.69 -4.16 6.93
CA ALA A 74 -9.72 -4.47 5.89
C ALA A 74 -10.15 -3.94 4.52
N ALA A 75 -11.43 -4.13 4.15
CA ALA A 75 -12.00 -3.64 2.89
C ALA A 75 -11.94 -2.11 2.75
N LEU A 76 -11.89 -1.36 3.86
CA LEU A 76 -11.71 0.10 3.86
C LEU A 76 -10.24 0.52 3.98
N ALA A 77 -9.45 -0.20 4.76
CA ALA A 77 -8.06 0.14 5.05
C ALA A 77 -7.12 -0.11 3.86
N LEU A 78 -7.23 -1.26 3.17
CA LEU A 78 -6.41 -1.57 2.00
C LEU A 78 -6.51 -0.51 0.87
N PRO A 79 -7.72 -0.14 0.38
CA PRO A 79 -7.79 0.86 -0.68
C PRO A 79 -7.35 2.25 -0.20
N ALA A 80 -7.51 2.56 1.10
CA ALA A 80 -7.01 3.79 1.69
C ALA A 80 -5.48 3.84 1.75
N LEU A 81 -4.83 2.72 2.11
CA LEU A 81 -3.38 2.56 2.10
C LEU A 81 -2.81 2.81 0.70
N VAL A 82 -3.33 2.08 -0.29
CA VAL A 82 -2.87 2.19 -1.69
C VAL A 82 -3.13 3.59 -2.25
N ARG A 83 -4.29 4.19 -1.95
CA ARG A 83 -4.60 5.56 -2.33
C ARG A 83 -3.66 6.58 -1.67
N GLY A 84 -3.31 6.40 -0.40
CA GLY A 84 -2.39 7.29 0.32
C GLY A 84 -1.01 7.33 -0.32
N LEU A 85 -0.46 6.17 -0.65
CA LEU A 85 0.80 6.06 -1.39
C LEU A 85 0.71 6.73 -2.78
N ALA A 86 -0.42 6.54 -3.47
CA ALA A 86 -0.63 7.14 -4.78
C ALA A 86 -0.74 8.67 -4.73
N LEU A 87 -1.34 9.22 -3.67
CA LEU A 87 -1.36 10.68 -3.43
C LEU A 87 0.03 11.24 -3.20
N GLY A 88 0.89 10.54 -2.46
CA GLY A 88 2.30 10.90 -2.30
C GLY A 88 3.01 10.94 -3.67
N ALA A 89 2.87 9.87 -4.46
CA ALA A 89 3.45 9.79 -5.80
C ALA A 89 2.95 10.90 -6.75
N ALA A 90 1.66 11.23 -6.69
CA ALA A 90 1.06 12.32 -7.46
C ALA A 90 1.58 13.70 -6.99
N GLY A 91 1.81 13.85 -5.69
CA GLY A 91 2.43 15.02 -5.08
C GLY A 91 3.85 15.27 -5.61
N GLU A 92 4.68 14.23 -5.66
CA GLU A 92 6.03 14.31 -6.23
C GLU A 92 5.97 14.74 -7.71
N LEU A 93 5.15 14.10 -8.54
CA LEU A 93 4.99 14.48 -9.94
C LEU A 93 4.52 15.94 -10.12
N ARG A 94 3.72 16.46 -9.19
CA ARG A 94 3.31 17.87 -9.19
C ARG A 94 4.50 18.77 -8.82
N ALA A 95 5.23 18.44 -7.76
CA ALA A 95 6.41 19.19 -7.32
C ALA A 95 7.47 19.25 -8.42
N GLU A 96 7.72 18.16 -9.13
CA GLU A 96 8.64 18.13 -10.27
C GLU A 96 8.19 19.07 -11.40
N ARG A 97 6.89 19.11 -11.71
CA ARG A 97 6.34 19.99 -12.76
C ARG A 97 6.43 21.47 -12.38
N GLU A 98 6.18 21.80 -11.12
CA GLU A 98 6.17 23.17 -10.62
C GLU A 98 7.59 23.73 -10.46
N THR A 99 8.51 22.93 -9.91
CA THR A 99 9.90 23.34 -9.62
C THR A 99 10.86 23.07 -10.78
N ARG A 100 10.50 22.17 -11.71
CA ARG A 100 11.38 21.57 -12.74
C ARG A 100 12.58 20.81 -12.17
N MET A 101 12.49 20.38 -10.92
CA MET A 101 13.52 19.60 -10.24
C MET A 101 12.99 18.20 -9.99
N ARG A 102 13.75 17.18 -10.39
CA ARG A 102 13.50 15.80 -9.94
C ARG A 102 13.77 15.68 -8.45
N THR A 103 13.18 14.69 -7.79
CA THR A 103 13.32 14.49 -6.35
C THR A 103 14.79 14.42 -5.89
N ALA A 104 15.65 13.65 -6.58
CA ALA A 104 17.08 13.61 -6.27
C ALA A 104 17.78 14.99 -6.36
N GLN A 105 17.38 15.83 -7.31
CA GLN A 105 17.94 17.19 -7.45
C GLN A 105 17.47 18.11 -6.33
N TRP A 106 16.21 17.94 -5.90
CA TRP A 106 15.67 18.67 -4.75
C TRP A 106 16.44 18.31 -3.48
N TRP A 107 16.71 17.01 -3.24
CA TRP A 107 17.54 16.56 -2.12
C TRP A 107 18.95 17.17 -2.15
N SER A 108 19.60 17.26 -3.32
CA SER A 108 20.89 17.96 -3.44
C SER A 108 20.83 19.44 -3.04
N VAL A 109 19.71 20.12 -3.28
CA VAL A 109 19.54 21.54 -2.95
C VAL A 109 19.35 21.75 -1.45
N VAL A 110 18.64 20.87 -0.76
CA VAL A 110 18.36 21.00 0.69
C VAL A 110 19.40 20.32 1.58
N ASP A 111 20.40 19.64 1.00
CA ASP A 111 21.39 18.82 1.72
C ASP A 111 22.07 19.54 2.90
N ALA A 112 22.48 20.80 2.71
CA ALA A 112 23.14 21.56 3.77
C ALA A 112 22.20 21.88 4.95
N GLU A 113 20.93 22.18 4.66
CA GLU A 113 19.92 22.42 5.68
C GLU A 113 19.58 21.15 6.44
N VAL A 114 19.39 20.04 5.72
CA VAL A 114 19.16 18.70 6.28
C VAL A 114 20.34 18.28 7.17
N SER A 115 21.58 18.46 6.70
CA SER A 115 22.79 18.13 7.46
C SER A 115 22.90 18.94 8.76
N SER A 116 22.59 20.24 8.71
CA SER A 116 22.56 21.09 9.90
C SER A 116 21.51 20.62 10.92
N LEU A 117 20.30 20.32 10.44
CA LEU A 117 19.19 19.87 11.28
C LEU A 117 19.47 18.52 11.93
N LEU A 118 19.95 17.54 11.16
CA LEU A 118 20.25 16.18 11.63
C LEU A 118 21.52 16.15 12.48
N GLY A 119 22.50 17.01 12.19
CA GLY A 119 23.74 17.16 12.98
C GLY A 119 23.54 17.76 14.38
N SER A 120 22.35 18.30 14.68
CA SER A 120 22.01 18.83 16.01
C SER A 120 21.98 17.78 17.13
N GLY A 121 21.97 16.48 16.78
CA GLY A 121 21.84 15.37 17.73
C GLY A 121 20.44 15.19 18.32
N ARG A 122 19.48 16.06 17.97
CA ARG A 122 18.10 16.02 18.48
C ARG A 122 17.21 15.02 17.75
N LEU A 123 17.62 14.59 16.56
CA LEU A 123 16.85 13.72 15.66
C LEU A 123 17.65 12.45 15.29
N PRO A 124 18.15 11.68 16.27
CA PRO A 124 19.10 10.59 16.00
C PRO A 124 18.52 9.50 15.10
N ARG A 125 17.23 9.17 15.25
CA ARG A 125 16.56 8.19 14.38
C ARG A 125 16.35 8.68 12.96
N LEU A 126 16.10 9.97 12.78
CA LEU A 126 15.94 10.54 11.44
C LEU A 126 17.29 10.65 10.72
N ALA A 127 18.37 10.85 11.47
CA ALA A 127 19.73 10.84 10.95
C ALA A 127 20.19 9.46 10.46
N GLU A 128 19.56 8.37 10.92
CA GLU A 128 19.82 6.99 10.46
C GLU A 128 19.11 6.65 9.13
N VAL A 129 18.14 7.47 8.69
CA VAL A 129 17.33 7.17 7.49
C VAL A 129 18.05 7.63 6.21
N GLU A 130 18.30 6.70 5.29
CA GLU A 130 18.76 7.01 3.93
C GLU A 130 17.63 7.59 3.07
N GLN A 131 17.33 8.88 3.26
CA GLN A 131 16.14 9.51 2.67
C GLN A 131 16.12 9.51 1.14
N ALA A 132 17.27 9.67 0.48
CA ALA A 132 17.34 9.67 -0.99
C ALA A 132 16.98 8.31 -1.62
N ALA A 133 17.24 7.19 -0.91
CA ALA A 133 16.97 5.84 -1.42
C ALA A 133 15.50 5.43 -1.30
N VAL A 134 14.78 5.98 -0.31
CA VAL A 134 13.35 5.66 -0.06
C VAL A 134 12.41 6.40 -1.00
N VAL A 135 12.79 7.58 -1.48
CA VAL A 135 11.89 8.45 -2.26
C VAL A 135 11.84 8.08 -3.74
N ASP A 136 12.92 7.52 -4.30
CA ASP A 136 12.98 7.16 -5.72
C ASP A 136 12.27 5.82 -6.06
N ASP A 137 11.94 4.99 -5.06
CA ASP A 137 11.32 3.66 -5.25
C ASP A 137 9.91 3.56 -4.67
N VAL A 138 9.00 4.40 -5.17
CA VAL A 138 7.58 4.38 -4.77
C VAL A 138 6.92 3.02 -5.07
N ASP A 139 7.36 2.31 -6.11
CA ASP A 139 6.81 0.99 -6.44
C ASP A 139 7.23 -0.07 -5.41
N GLY A 140 8.49 -0.06 -4.96
CA GLY A 140 8.96 -0.89 -3.87
C GLY A 140 8.29 -0.55 -2.54
N VAL A 141 8.03 0.72 -2.24
CA VAL A 141 7.25 1.13 -1.05
C VAL A 141 5.83 0.57 -1.13
N PHE A 142 5.18 0.60 -2.29
CA PHE A 142 3.87 -0.01 -2.50
C PHE A 142 3.90 -1.53 -2.27
N ASP A 143 4.84 -2.24 -2.91
CA ASP A 143 4.95 -3.70 -2.78
C ASP A 143 5.23 -4.08 -1.31
N HIS A 144 6.14 -3.36 -0.63
CA HIS A 144 6.43 -3.58 0.78
C HIS A 144 5.21 -3.33 1.68
N ALA A 145 4.49 -2.22 1.48
CA ALA A 145 3.30 -1.90 2.27
C ALA A 145 2.18 -2.92 2.06
N LEU A 146 1.95 -3.35 0.82
CA LEU A 146 0.95 -4.35 0.49
C LEU A 146 1.29 -5.71 1.12
N THR A 147 2.51 -6.20 0.94
CA THR A 147 2.96 -7.47 1.54
C THR A 147 2.85 -7.41 3.06
N THR A 148 3.37 -6.35 3.69
CA THR A 148 3.33 -6.21 5.16
C THR A 148 1.90 -6.20 5.70
N TYR A 149 0.99 -5.49 5.02
CA TYR A 149 -0.40 -5.44 5.43
C TYR A 149 -1.09 -6.82 5.30
N LEU A 150 -0.90 -7.51 4.18
CA LEU A 150 -1.49 -8.84 3.96
C LEU A 150 -0.92 -9.91 4.89
N ASP A 151 0.38 -9.85 5.18
CA ASP A 151 1.03 -10.74 6.14
C ASP A 151 0.50 -10.49 7.57
N GLY A 152 0.24 -9.24 7.94
CA GLY A 152 -0.37 -8.88 9.22
C GLY A 152 -1.80 -9.40 9.38
N LEU A 153 -2.62 -9.30 8.31
CA LEU A 153 -3.97 -9.89 8.30
C LEU A 153 -3.92 -11.42 8.49
N SER A 154 -2.98 -12.08 7.81
CA SER A 154 -2.83 -13.54 7.87
C SER A 154 -2.35 -14.02 9.24
N GLN A 155 -1.52 -13.23 9.94
CA GLN A 155 -1.02 -13.57 11.28
C GLN A 155 -2.02 -13.31 12.40
N THR A 156 -2.92 -12.32 12.24
CA THR A 156 -3.97 -12.02 13.23
C THR A 156 -5.06 -13.11 13.24
N HIS A 157 -5.21 -13.82 12.12
CA HIS A 157 -6.11 -14.97 11.98
C HIS A 157 -5.36 -16.17 11.43
N PRO A 158 -4.55 -16.86 12.27
CA PRO A 158 -4.00 -18.14 11.88
C PRO A 158 -5.18 -19.04 11.56
N SER A 159 -5.27 -19.51 10.32
CA SER A 159 -6.37 -20.36 9.86
C SER A 159 -6.58 -21.53 10.84
N GLY A 160 -7.68 -21.50 11.59
CA GLY A 160 -8.23 -22.61 12.36
C GLY A 160 -7.80 -22.75 13.82
N VAL A 161 -8.76 -22.47 14.72
CA VAL A 161 -9.23 -23.48 15.69
C VAL A 161 -10.58 -23.98 15.18
#